data_AF-A0A7S3KJ59-F1
#
_entry.id   AF-A0A7S3KJ59-F1
#
_cell.length_a   1.000
_cell.length_b   1.000
_cell.length_c   1.000
_cell.angle_alpha   90.00
_cell.angle_beta   90.00
_cell.angle_gamma   90.00
#
_symmetry.space_group_name_H-M   'P 1'
#
loop_
_entity.id
_entity.type
_entity.pdbx_description
1 polymer ?
#
loop_
_entity_poly.entity_id
_entity_poly.type
_entity_poly.pdbx_seq_one_letter_code
_entity_poly.pdbx_strand_id
1 'polypeptide(L)'
;NMMKPASIQKFFTRDDYEALIKRYDDQKDWKMIFESIAFLYELSEHVNAGSRTTELGCILFHMFMAKVPLMPYNVKIVAAASLYLACKLDSPRPSNLFVEYTNNKRNPNNPDSTLAETKEQLYLVESKILVELDFALEFEVPRLYLIQFDFNYKAEAK
;
A
#
# COMPACT_ATOMS: atom_id res chain seq x y z
N ASN A 1 13.18 22.91 -25.15
CA ASN A 1 12.49 21.60 -25.13
C ASN A 1 11.90 21.36 -23.75
N MET A 2 10.66 21.78 -23.52
CA MET A 2 9.92 21.38 -22.32
C MET A 2 9.55 19.90 -22.51
N MET A 3 10.18 19.01 -21.73
CA MET A 3 9.71 17.63 -21.59
C MET A 3 8.25 17.70 -21.12
N LYS A 4 7.32 17.16 -21.92
CA LYS A 4 5.99 16.83 -21.41
C LYS A 4 6.22 15.88 -20.23
N PRO A 5 5.63 16.11 -19.04
CA PRO A 5 5.70 15.14 -17.97
C PRO A 5 5.15 13.83 -18.53
N ALA A 6 5.93 12.74 -18.40
CA ALA A 6 5.42 11.41 -18.69
C ALA A 6 4.12 11.25 -17.91
N SER A 7 3.05 10.83 -18.59
CA SER A 7 1.78 10.57 -17.91
C SER A 7 2.04 9.47 -16.88
N ILE A 8 2.00 9.82 -15.60
CA ILE A 8 2.13 8.84 -14.51
C ILE A 8 1.03 7.79 -14.71
N GLN A 9 1.45 6.55 -14.94
CA GLN A 9 0.52 5.44 -15.11
C GLN A 9 -0.13 5.11 -13.75
N LYS A 10 -1.31 5.66 -13.52
CA LYS A 10 -2.20 5.34 -12.38
C LYS A 10 -3.28 4.32 -12.73
N PHE A 11 -3.46 4.05 -14.02
CA PHE A 11 -4.44 3.12 -14.55
C PHE A 11 -3.73 2.08 -15.42
N PHE A 12 -4.16 0.83 -15.28
CA PHE A 12 -3.64 -0.31 -16.00
C PHE A 12 -4.66 -0.77 -17.03
N THR A 13 -4.18 -1.16 -18.20
CA THR A 13 -5.01 -1.78 -19.23
C THR A 13 -5.41 -3.20 -18.82
N ARG A 14 -6.34 -3.79 -19.56
CA ARG A 14 -6.66 -5.20 -19.39
C ARG A 14 -5.45 -6.10 -19.62
N ASP A 15 -4.61 -5.78 -20.60
CA ASP A 15 -3.41 -6.56 -20.92
C ASP A 15 -2.39 -6.50 -19.78
N ASP A 16 -2.22 -5.32 -19.16
CA ASP A 16 -1.39 -5.16 -17.95
C ASP A 16 -1.91 -6.03 -16.80
N TYR A 17 -3.24 -6.09 -16.63
CA TYR A 17 -3.87 -6.92 -15.61
C TYR A 17 -3.72 -8.43 -15.90
N GLU A 18 -3.86 -8.85 -17.16
CA GLU A 18 -3.63 -10.24 -17.56
C GLU A 18 -2.16 -10.65 -17.36
N ALA A 19 -1.22 -9.75 -17.62
CA ALA A 19 0.19 -9.95 -17.31
C ALA A 19 0.44 -10.05 -15.79
N LEU A 20 -0.28 -9.27 -14.98
CA LEU A 20 -0.22 -9.34 -13.53
C LEU A 20 -0.76 -10.68 -13.00
N ILE A 21 -1.87 -11.17 -13.53
CA ILE A 21 -2.42 -12.49 -13.17
C ILE A 21 -1.40 -13.58 -13.48
N LYS A 22 -0.82 -13.56 -14.68
CA LYS A 22 0.23 -14.53 -15.07
C LYS A 22 1.45 -14.47 -14.15
N ARG A 23 1.77 -13.31 -13.58
CA ARG A 23 2.87 -13.13 -12.63
C ARG A 23 2.59 -13.82 -11.28
N TYR A 24 1.32 -13.94 -10.89
CA TYR A 24 0.87 -14.47 -9.60
C TYR A 24 -0.12 -15.64 -9.78
N ASP A 25 0.11 -16.49 -10.79
CA ASP A 25 -0.86 -17.50 -11.27
C ASP A 25 -1.07 -18.69 -10.29
N ASP A 26 -0.25 -18.81 -9.24
CA ASP A 26 -0.46 -19.80 -8.18
C ASP A 26 -1.45 -19.27 -7.12
N GLN A 27 -2.36 -20.13 -6.65
CA GLN A 27 -3.25 -19.87 -5.51
C GLN A 27 -2.48 -19.41 -4.27
N LYS A 28 -1.22 -19.85 -4.10
CA LYS A 28 -0.36 -19.41 -2.99
C LYS A 28 0.00 -17.93 -3.06
N ASP A 29 0.23 -17.39 -4.26
CA ASP A 29 0.61 -15.99 -4.44
C ASP A 29 -0.56 -15.07 -4.11
N TRP A 30 -1.75 -15.40 -4.61
CA TRP A 30 -2.97 -14.67 -4.27
C TRP A 30 -3.31 -14.75 -2.79
N LYS A 31 -3.16 -15.92 -2.17
CA LYS A 31 -3.35 -16.06 -0.72
C LYS A 31 -2.40 -15.15 0.06
N MET A 32 -1.11 -15.11 -0.30
CA MET A 32 -0.12 -14.22 0.32
C MET A 32 -0.47 -12.74 0.14
N ILE A 33 -0.96 -12.35 -1.04
CA ILE A 33 -1.42 -10.98 -1.32
C ILE A 33 -2.61 -10.62 -0.42
N PHE A 34 -3.64 -11.47 -0.35
CA PHE A 34 -4.81 -11.23 0.50
C PHE A 34 -4.45 -11.17 1.98
N GLU A 35 -3.59 -12.06 2.46
CA GLU A 35 -3.08 -12.04 3.84
C GLU A 35 -2.29 -10.77 4.15
N SER A 36 -1.56 -10.24 3.17
CA SER A 36 -0.80 -8.99 3.32
C SER A 36 -1.70 -7.75 3.34
N ILE A 37 -2.80 -7.77 2.58
CA ILE A 37 -3.84 -6.73 2.64
C ILE A 37 -4.55 -6.79 4.01
N ALA A 38 -4.94 -7.97 4.48
CA ALA A 38 -5.53 -8.13 5.80
C ALA A 38 -4.59 -7.61 6.91
N PHE A 39 -3.30 -7.98 6.82
CA PHE A 39 -2.26 -7.44 7.70
C PHE A 39 -2.16 -5.90 7.62
N LEU A 40 -2.28 -5.30 6.44
CA LEU A 40 -2.27 -3.85 6.27
C LEU A 40 -3.43 -3.21 7.05
N TYR A 41 -4.64 -3.76 6.95
CA TYR A 41 -5.79 -3.29 7.72
C TYR A 41 -5.55 -3.41 9.23
N GLU A 42 -5.11 -4.57 9.72
CA GLU A 42 -4.76 -4.78 11.14
C GLU A 42 -3.71 -3.77 11.63
N LEU A 43 -2.67 -3.54 10.83
CA LEU A 43 -1.62 -2.57 11.15
C LEU A 43 -2.16 -1.14 11.16
N SER A 44 -3.09 -0.81 10.25
CA SER A 44 -3.71 0.51 10.18
C SER A 44 -4.55 0.84 11.41
N GLU A 45 -5.22 -0.16 11.97
CA GLU A 45 -5.91 -0.04 13.26
C GLU A 45 -4.89 0.15 14.38
N HIS A 46 -3.83 -0.66 14.40
CA HIS A 46 -2.77 -0.59 15.41
C HIS A 46 -2.10 0.80 15.47
N VAL A 47 -1.81 1.42 14.33
CA VAL A 47 -1.18 2.75 14.25
C VAL A 47 -2.19 3.91 14.19
N ASN A 48 -3.49 3.61 14.26
CA ASN A 48 -4.59 4.58 14.17
C ASN A 48 -4.49 5.50 12.93
N ALA A 49 -4.36 4.90 11.74
CA ALA A 49 -4.14 5.62 10.47
C ALA A 49 -5.42 6.32 9.93
N GLY A 50 -6.61 5.79 10.25
CA GLY A 50 -7.90 6.24 9.70
C GLY A 50 -8.19 5.69 8.30
N SER A 51 -9.46 5.56 7.92
CA SER A 51 -9.84 4.79 6.71
C SER A 51 -9.26 5.34 5.41
N ARG A 52 -9.21 6.67 5.24
CA ARG A 52 -8.63 7.30 4.04
C ARG A 52 -7.15 6.93 3.86
N THR A 53 -6.37 7.02 4.93
CA THR A 53 -4.95 6.63 4.93
C THR A 53 -4.77 5.14 4.67
N THR A 54 -5.62 4.30 5.25
CA THR A 54 -5.62 2.85 5.01
C THR A 54 -5.89 2.53 3.53
N GLU A 55 -6.91 3.18 2.95
CA GLU A 55 -7.26 3.04 1.53
C GLU A 55 -6.10 3.48 0.62
N LEU A 56 -5.44 4.60 0.94
CA LEU A 56 -4.24 5.05 0.23
C LEU A 56 -3.10 4.04 0.36
N GLY A 57 -2.87 3.47 1.54
CA GLY A 57 -1.89 2.40 1.77
C GLY A 57 -2.17 1.17 0.90
N CYS A 58 -3.44 0.76 0.78
CA CYS A 58 -3.86 -0.30 -0.14
C CYS A 58 -3.56 0.06 -1.59
N ILE A 59 -3.86 1.29 -2.04
CA ILE A 59 -3.56 1.73 -3.41
C ILE A 59 -2.05 1.65 -3.66
N LEU A 60 -1.21 2.18 -2.78
CA LEU A 60 0.25 2.15 -2.93
C LEU A 60 0.78 0.72 -3.01
N PHE A 61 0.25 -0.21 -2.21
CA PHE A 61 0.58 -1.62 -2.26
C PHE A 61 0.25 -2.26 -3.62
N HIS A 62 -0.96 -2.00 -4.14
CA HIS A 62 -1.40 -2.54 -5.43
C HIS A 62 -0.65 -1.91 -6.62
N MET A 63 -0.33 -0.62 -6.53
CA MET A 63 0.47 0.06 -7.54
C MET A 63 1.90 -0.51 -7.57
N PHE A 64 2.47 -0.80 -6.39
CA PHE A 64 3.78 -1.44 -6.29
C PHE A 64 3.77 -2.85 -6.90
N MET A 65 2.82 -3.72 -6.54
CA MET A 65 2.79 -5.10 -7.07
C MET A 65 2.56 -5.16 -8.59
N ALA A 66 1.87 -4.15 -9.15
CA ALA A 66 1.65 -4.03 -10.58
C ALA A 66 2.97 -3.76 -11.33
N LYS A 67 3.84 -2.92 -10.77
CA LYS A 67 5.11 -2.52 -11.39
C LYS A 67 6.28 -3.44 -11.03
N VAL A 68 6.30 -3.95 -9.80
CA VAL A 68 7.42 -4.70 -9.22
C VAL A 68 6.97 -6.11 -8.80
N PRO A 69 7.71 -7.17 -9.18
CA PRO A 69 7.46 -8.51 -8.66
C PRO A 69 7.64 -8.57 -7.14
N LEU A 70 6.71 -9.22 -6.43
CA LEU A 70 6.75 -9.35 -4.97
C LEU A 70 7.74 -10.41 -4.44
N MET A 71 8.11 -11.40 -5.28
CA MET A 71 8.99 -12.53 -4.91
C MET A 71 10.27 -12.17 -4.12
N PRO A 72 11.04 -11.12 -4.46
CA PRO A 72 12.26 -10.79 -3.72
C PRO A 72 12.01 -10.03 -2.40
N TYR A 73 10.75 -9.73 -2.07
CA TYR A 73 10.38 -8.94 -0.91
C TYR A 73 9.57 -9.75 0.10
N ASN A 74 9.69 -9.39 1.37
CA ASN A 74 8.69 -9.79 2.35
C ASN A 74 7.42 -8.95 2.13
N VAL A 75 6.34 -9.58 1.67
CA VAL A 75 5.12 -8.87 1.25
C VAL A 75 4.42 -8.15 2.41
N LYS A 76 4.55 -8.62 3.66
CA LYS A 76 4.07 -7.88 4.83
C LYS A 76 4.87 -6.59 5.07
N ILE A 77 6.16 -6.57 4.74
CA ILE A 77 6.95 -5.32 4.78
C ILE A 77 6.53 -4.39 3.66
N VAL A 78 6.19 -4.91 2.47
CA VAL A 78 5.62 -4.07 1.39
C VAL A 78 4.32 -3.43 1.84
N ALA A 79 3.43 -4.19 2.47
CA ALA A 79 2.20 -3.67 3.07
C ALA A 79 2.48 -2.61 4.14
N ALA A 80 3.41 -2.87 5.07
CA ALA A 80 3.78 -1.93 6.12
C ALA A 80 4.40 -0.64 5.56
N ALA A 81 5.29 -0.74 4.56
CA ALA A 81 5.92 0.40 3.91
C ALA A 81 4.91 1.24 3.13
N SER A 82 3.96 0.58 2.46
CA SER A 82 2.87 1.26 1.73
C SER A 82 2.00 2.08 2.69
N LEU A 83 1.62 1.50 3.84
CA LEU A 83 0.86 2.21 4.86
C LEU A 83 1.68 3.30 5.55
N TYR A 84 2.96 3.04 5.85
CA TYR A 84 3.85 4.03 6.45
C TYR A 84 3.97 5.28 5.55
N LEU A 85 4.16 5.07 4.25
CA LEU A 85 4.20 6.15 3.27
C LEU A 85 2.85 6.88 3.19
N ALA A 86 1.73 6.17 3.17
CA ALA A 86 0.39 6.77 3.22
C ALA A 86 0.20 7.65 4.47
N CYS A 87 0.62 7.18 5.64
CA CYS A 87 0.58 7.97 6.87
C CYS A 87 1.39 9.25 6.75
N LYS A 88 2.57 9.24 6.11
CA LYS A 88 3.35 10.48 5.90
C LYS A 88 2.63 11.51 5.02
N LEU A 89 1.72 11.09 4.16
CA LEU A 89 0.97 11.97 3.26
C LEU A 89 -0.28 12.58 3.91
N ASP A 90 -0.88 11.91 4.89
CA ASP A 90 -2.12 12.36 5.53
C ASP A 90 -1.95 12.71 7.02
N SER A 91 -1.55 11.73 7.84
CA SER A 91 -1.34 11.91 9.29
C SER A 91 -0.11 11.12 9.74
N PRO A 92 1.08 11.76 9.80
CA PRO A 92 2.32 11.06 10.06
C PRO A 92 2.30 10.25 11.35
N ARG A 93 2.93 9.07 11.30
CA ARG A 93 3.09 8.17 12.44
C ARG A 93 4.57 7.79 12.60
N PRO A 94 5.07 7.61 13.84
CA PRO A 94 6.43 7.15 14.07
C PRO A 94 6.70 5.79 13.41
N SER A 95 7.84 5.66 12.71
CA SER A 95 8.19 4.42 12.00
C SER A 95 8.34 3.20 12.92
N ASN A 96 8.69 3.41 14.20
CA ASN A 96 8.89 2.32 15.15
C ASN A 96 7.60 1.52 15.38
N LEU A 97 6.41 2.15 15.32
CA LEU A 97 5.13 1.42 15.43
C LEU A 97 4.96 0.40 14.31
N PHE A 98 5.39 0.73 13.10
CA PHE A 98 5.33 -0.17 11.94
C PHE A 98 6.38 -1.26 12.05
N VAL A 99 7.61 -0.90 12.43
CA VAL A 99 8.72 -1.83 12.58
C VAL A 99 8.42 -2.86 13.66
N GLU A 100 8.03 -2.42 14.85
CA GLU A 100 7.74 -3.29 15.99
C GLU A 100 6.59 -4.25 15.67
N TYR A 101 5.45 -3.74 15.17
CA TYR A 101 4.30 -4.58 14.83
C TYR A 101 4.63 -5.60 13.72
N THR A 102 5.29 -5.14 12.66
CA THR A 102 5.67 -6.02 11.53
C THR A 102 6.66 -7.09 11.99
N ASN A 103 7.63 -6.71 12.83
CA ASN A 103 8.62 -7.64 13.35
C ASN A 103 7.98 -8.71 14.25
N ASN A 104 7.07 -8.30 15.14
CA ASN A 104 6.33 -9.21 16.01
C ASN A 104 5.51 -10.23 15.22
N LYS A 105 4.91 -9.82 14.10
CA LYS A 105 4.14 -10.70 13.22
C LYS A 105 5.02 -11.62 12.36
N ARG A 106 6.28 -11.25 12.10
CA ARG A 106 7.27 -12.10 11.41
C ARG A 106 7.91 -13.11 12.36
N ASN A 107 8.27 -12.66 13.56
CA ASN A 107 9.10 -13.38 14.52
C ASN A 107 8.45 -13.38 15.93
N PRO A 108 7.27 -14.00 16.09
CA PRO A 108 6.51 -13.93 17.36
C PRO A 108 7.27 -14.50 18.56
N ASN A 109 8.20 -15.44 18.32
CA ASN A 109 8.99 -16.09 19.36
C ASN A 109 10.30 -15.35 19.69
N ASN A 110 10.71 -14.36 18.87
CA ASN A 110 11.93 -13.58 19.10
C ASN A 110 11.80 -12.14 18.54
N PRO A 111 10.98 -11.29 19.19
CA PRO A 111 10.66 -9.93 18.76
C PRO A 111 11.84 -8.99 18.57
N ASP A 112 12.97 -9.21 19.24
CA ASP A 112 14.07 -8.26 19.26
C ASP A 112 15.16 -8.58 18.25
N SER A 113 15.23 -9.82 17.77
CA SER A 113 16.36 -10.32 16.96
C SER A 113 16.54 -9.64 15.60
N THR A 114 15.51 -8.97 15.09
CA THR A 114 15.42 -8.56 13.67
C THR A 114 14.80 -7.16 13.48
N LEU A 115 14.68 -6.37 14.55
CA LEU A 115 14.11 -5.01 14.46
C LEU A 115 14.89 -4.10 13.51
N ALA A 116 16.22 -4.15 13.57
CA ALA A 116 17.09 -3.36 12.69
C ALA A 116 16.91 -3.74 11.22
N GLU A 117 16.86 -5.04 10.91
CA GLU A 117 16.63 -5.55 9.56
C GLU A 117 15.23 -5.15 9.04
N THR A 118 14.19 -5.30 9.87
CA THR A 118 12.82 -4.90 9.51
C THR A 118 12.75 -3.39 9.22
N LYS A 119 13.45 -2.56 10.01
CA LYS A 119 13.53 -1.12 9.79
C LYS A 119 14.22 -0.76 8.47
N GLU A 120 15.34 -1.41 8.18
CA GLU A 120 16.07 -1.23 6.92
C GLU A 120 15.20 -1.62 5.71
N GLN A 121 14.57 -2.79 5.76
CA GLN A 121 13.69 -3.28 4.71
C GLN A 121 12.47 -2.36 4.51
N LEU A 122 11.89 -1.82 5.60
CA LEU A 122 10.79 -0.85 5.53
C LEU A 122 11.18 0.38 4.70
N TYR A 123 12.34 0.99 4.97
CA TYR A 123 12.80 2.17 4.24
C TYR A 123 13.26 1.88 2.81
N LEU A 124 13.86 0.71 2.57
CA LEU A 124 14.23 0.27 1.23
C LEU A 124 12.98 0.12 0.35
N VAL A 125 11.95 -0.55 0.86
CA VAL A 125 10.70 -0.73 0.12
C VAL A 125 9.97 0.59 -0.07
N GLU A 126 9.91 1.45 0.96
CA GLU A 126 9.36 2.80 0.83
C GLU A 126 10.04 3.59 -0.30
N SER A 127 11.37 3.62 -0.32
CA SER A 127 12.13 4.33 -1.35
C SER A 127 11.84 3.76 -2.74
N LYS A 128 11.67 2.44 -2.84
CA LYS A 128 11.31 1.78 -4.09
C LYS A 128 9.89 2.16 -4.54
N ILE A 129 8.91 2.22 -3.64
CA ILE A 129 7.55 2.68 -3.96
C ILE A 129 7.59 4.10 -4.55
N LEU A 130 8.34 5.01 -3.92
CA LEU A 130 8.48 6.39 -4.41
C LEU A 130 9.03 6.46 -5.84
N VAL A 131 10.08 5.70 -6.12
CA VAL A 131 10.73 5.66 -7.45
C VAL A 131 9.80 5.05 -8.50
N GLU A 132 9.16 3.92 -8.20
CA GLU A 132 8.29 3.21 -9.17
C GLU A 132 7.01 3.98 -9.50
N LEU A 133 6.60 4.88 -8.61
CA LEU A 133 5.44 5.76 -8.82
C LEU A 133 5.83 7.14 -9.33
N ASP A 134 7.11 7.38 -9.68
CA ASP A 134 7.61 8.70 -10.11
C ASP A 134 7.19 9.83 -9.14
N PHE A 135 7.16 9.53 -7.84
CA PHE A 135 6.69 10.43 -6.76
C PHE A 135 5.23 10.93 -6.91
N ALA A 136 4.44 10.30 -7.77
CA ALA A 136 3.04 10.67 -8.00
C ALA A 136 2.09 9.97 -7.03
N LEU A 137 2.05 10.48 -5.81
CA LEU A 137 1.37 9.85 -4.67
C LEU A 137 -0.04 10.39 -4.41
N GLU A 138 -0.51 11.32 -5.23
CA GLU A 138 -1.87 11.83 -5.14
C GLU A 138 -2.85 10.82 -5.75
N PHE A 139 -3.65 10.18 -4.90
CA PHE A 139 -4.71 9.26 -5.33
C PHE A 139 -6.04 9.66 -4.72
N GLU A 140 -7.08 9.65 -5.54
CA GLU A 140 -8.46 9.79 -5.09
C GLU A 140 -9.01 8.42 -4.72
N VAL A 141 -9.81 8.37 -3.64
CA VAL A 141 -10.42 7.13 -3.15
C VAL A 141 -11.93 7.14 -3.42
N PRO A 142 -12.54 6.00 -3.83
CA PRO A 142 -13.96 5.94 -4.21
C PRO A 142 -14.93 6.48 -3.15
N ARG A 143 -14.57 6.35 -1.86
CA ARG A 143 -15.38 6.81 -0.73
C ARG A 143 -15.75 8.29 -0.82
N LEU A 144 -14.88 9.14 -1.36
CA LEU A 144 -15.15 10.58 -1.52
C LEU A 144 -16.37 10.81 -2.43
N TYR A 145 -16.43 10.10 -3.55
CA TYR A 145 -17.54 10.21 -4.49
C TYR A 145 -18.81 9.57 -3.96
N LEU A 146 -18.71 8.46 -3.23
CA LEU A 146 -19.88 7.83 -2.60
C LEU A 146 -20.60 8.78 -1.63
N ILE A 147 -19.85 9.52 -0.82
CA ILE A 147 -20.42 10.53 0.08
C ILE A 147 -21.08 11.66 -0.71
N GLN A 148 -20.44 12.12 -1.78
CA GLN A 148 -20.98 13.16 -2.65
C GLN A 148 -22.28 12.72 -3.34
N PHE A 149 -22.33 11.49 -3.85
CA PHE A 149 -23.52 10.94 -4.48
C PHE A 149 -24.66 10.76 -3.49
N ASP A 150 -24.41 10.25 -2.28
CA ASP A 150 -25.43 10.14 -1.24
C ASP A 150 -26.01 11.51 -0.86
N PHE A 151 -25.15 12.53 -0.72
CA PHE A 151 -25.58 13.90 -0.44
C PHE A 151 -26.46 14.46 -1.57
N ASN A 152 -26.02 14.33 -2.82
CA ASN A 152 -26.75 14.85 -3.99
C ASN A 152 -28.08 14.12 -4.18
N TYR A 153 -28.09 12.78 -4.06
CA TYR A 153 -29.31 11.98 -4.18
C TYR A 153 -30.36 12.36 -3.13
N LYS A 154 -29.93 12.58 -1.88
CA LYS A 154 -30.81 13.05 -0.79
C LYS A 154 -31.31 14.48 -0.99
N ALA A 155 -30.57 15.31 -1.73
CA ALA A 155 -30.98 16.67 -2.06
C ALA A 155 -32.02 16.70 -3.20
N GLU A 156 -31.91 15.80 -4.18
CA GLU A 156 -32.86 15.68 -5.31
C GLU A 156 -34.16 14.93 -4.94
N ALA A 157 -34.12 14.07 -3.92
CA ALA A 157 -35.29 13.33 -3.43
C ALA A 157 -36.21 14.15 -2.49
N LYS A 158 -35.96 15.45 -2.34
CA LYS A 158 -36.76 16.41 -1.55
C LYS A 158 -37.39 17.45 -2.47
#